data_AF-A0A4U9HIE7-F1
#
_entry.id   AF-A0A4U9HIE7-F1
#
_cell.length_a   1.000
_cell.length_b   1.000
_cell.length_c   1.000
_cell.angle_alpha   90.00
_cell.angle_beta   90.00
_cell.angle_gamma   90.00
#
_symmetry.space_group_name_H-M   'P 1'
#
loop_
_entity.id
_entity.type
_entity.pdbx_description
1 polymer ?
#
loop_
_entity_poly.entity_id
_entity_poly.type
_entity_poly.pdbx_seq_one_letter_code
_entity_poly.pdbx_strand_id
1 'polypeptide(L)'
;MNNIAPVSTATLRKVTTAAAIGNFVEWFDFAVYGFLATIIAQQFFASDLPQAALLQTFAVFAVAFALRPLGGVIFGVLGISLAASVFCR
;
A
#
# COMPACT_ATOMS: atom_id res chain seq x y z
N MET A 1 22.78 22.39 -21.50
CA MET A 1 21.35 22.13 -21.20
C MET A 1 20.84 21.13 -22.21
N ASN A 2 20.18 20.06 -21.74
CA ASN A 2 19.48 19.00 -22.51
C ASN A 2 20.29 17.79 -23.01
N ASN A 3 20.46 16.80 -22.14
CA ASN A 3 20.74 15.40 -22.51
C ASN A 3 19.71 14.51 -21.81
N ILE A 4 18.45 14.54 -22.26
CA ILE A 4 17.46 13.53 -21.88
C ILE A 4 17.62 12.40 -22.89
N ALA A 5 18.39 11.37 -22.53
CA ALA A 5 18.43 10.15 -23.32
C ALA A 5 16.98 9.63 -23.45
N PRO A 6 16.51 9.28 -24.66
CA PRO A 6 15.15 8.80 -24.84
C PRO A 6 14.95 7.52 -24.03
N VAL A 7 14.08 7.58 -23.03
CA VAL A 7 13.71 6.39 -22.25
C VAL A 7 13.07 5.39 -23.20
N SER A 8 13.60 4.17 -23.26
CA SER A 8 13.07 3.17 -24.17
C SER A 8 11.60 2.88 -23.83
N THR A 9 10.76 2.71 -24.86
CA THR A 9 9.34 2.36 -24.69
C THR A 9 9.16 1.05 -23.93
N ALA A 10 10.11 0.12 -24.04
CA ALA A 10 10.16 -1.12 -23.26
C ALA A 10 10.37 -0.84 -21.75
N THR A 11 11.28 0.08 -21.40
CA THR A 11 11.51 0.51 -20.01
C THR A 11 10.26 1.19 -19.46
N LEU A 12 9.62 2.08 -20.22
CA LEU A 12 8.38 2.74 -19.78
C LEU A 12 7.27 1.72 -19.51
N ARG A 13 7.03 0.77 -20.42
CA ARG A 13 6.03 -0.30 -20.19
C ARG A 13 6.34 -1.11 -18.93
N LYS A 14 7.61 -1.44 -18.69
CA LYS A 14 8.03 -2.18 -17.49
C LYS A 14 7.77 -1.39 -16.21
N VAL A 15 8.10 -0.10 -16.19
CA VAL A 15 7.86 0.77 -15.03
C VAL A 15 6.37 0.99 -14.79
N THR A 16 5.58 1.25 -15.84
CA THR A 16 4.14 1.44 -15.74
C THR A 16 3.42 0.18 -15.27
N THR A 17 3.80 -0.99 -15.78
CA THR A 17 3.21 -2.27 -15.32
C THR A 17 3.56 -2.58 -13.88
N ALA A 18 4.81 -2.35 -13.46
CA ALA A 18 5.20 -2.48 -12.05
C ALA A 18 4.41 -1.53 -11.14
N ALA A 19 4.23 -0.27 -11.54
CA ALA A 19 3.44 0.71 -10.80
C ALA A 19 1.95 0.34 -10.74
N ALA A 20 1.39 -0.16 -11.86
CA ALA A 20 0.00 -0.58 -11.93
C ALA A 20 -0.29 -1.80 -11.03
N ILE A 21 0.62 -2.78 -10.99
CA ILE A 21 0.51 -3.94 -10.10
C ILE A 21 0.57 -3.49 -8.63
N GLY A 22 1.51 -2.61 -8.27
CA GLY A 22 1.60 -2.08 -6.91
C GLY A 22 0.31 -1.37 -6.49
N ASN A 23 -0.19 -0.47 -7.33
CA ASN A 23 -1.47 0.20 -7.09
C ASN A 23 -2.62 -0.82 -6.97
N PHE A 24 -2.69 -1.81 -7.85
CA PHE A 24 -3.75 -2.83 -7.77
C PHE A 24 -3.72 -3.62 -6.46
N VAL A 25 -2.53 -4.04 -6.00
CA VAL A 25 -2.39 -4.81 -4.74
C VAL A 25 -2.85 -3.98 -3.54
N GLU A 26 -2.51 -2.69 -3.49
CA GLU A 26 -2.97 -1.80 -2.43
C GLU A 26 -4.51 -1.66 -2.43
N TRP A 27 -5.10 -1.40 -3.60
CA TRP A 27 -6.56 -1.28 -3.72
C TRP A 27 -7.29 -2.60 -3.44
N PHE A 28 -6.69 -3.73 -3.80
CA PHE A 28 -7.22 -5.05 -3.51
C PHE A 28 -7.31 -5.29 -2.00
N ASP A 29 -6.26 -4.97 -1.24
CA ASP A 29 -6.25 -5.12 0.22
C ASP A 29 -7.36 -4.28 0.88
N PHE A 30 -7.59 -3.04 0.42
CA PHE A 30 -8.64 -2.19 0.99
C PHE A 30 -10.04 -2.69 0.67
N ALA A 31 -10.25 -3.20 -0.55
CA ALA A 31 -11.51 -3.78 -0.95
C ALA A 31 -11.83 -5.04 -0.12
N VAL A 32 -10.84 -5.90 0.07
CA VAL A 32 -10.98 -7.12 0.88
C VAL A 32 -11.24 -6.79 2.34
N TYR A 33 -10.49 -5.85 2.93
CA TYR A 33 -10.73 -5.39 4.30
C TYR A 33 -12.13 -4.81 4.48
N GLY A 34 -12.58 -3.95 3.57
CA GLY A 34 -13.92 -3.36 3.59
C GLY A 34 -15.03 -4.42 3.47
N PHE A 35 -14.84 -5.41 2.60
CA PHE A 35 -15.78 -6.51 2.44
C PHE A 35 -15.86 -7.40 3.69
N LEU A 36 -14.72 -7.66 4.33
CA LEU A 36 -14.62 -8.48 5.54
C LEU A 36 -14.88 -7.68 6.84
N ALA A 37 -15.14 -6.38 6.76
CA ALA A 37 -15.25 -5.51 7.94
C ALA A 37 -16.32 -6.00 8.93
N THR A 38 -17.44 -6.53 8.45
CA THR A 38 -18.50 -7.10 9.29
C THR A 38 -18.05 -8.35 10.04
N ILE A 39 -17.26 -9.21 9.40
CA ILE A 39 -16.71 -10.44 9.98
C ILE A 39 -15.62 -10.09 11.00
N ILE A 40 -14.73 -9.15 10.66
CA ILE A 40 -13.67 -8.66 11.55
C ILE A 40 -14.30 -8.03 12.80
N ALA A 41 -15.34 -7.20 12.63
CA ALA A 41 -16.05 -6.58 13.74
C ALA A 41 -16.62 -7.60 14.71
N GLN A 42 -17.27 -8.66 14.20
CA GLN A 42 -17.85 -9.70 15.06
C GLN A 42 -16.80 -10.56 15.76
N GLN A 43 -15.69 -10.86 15.08
CA GLN A 43 -14.69 -11.78 15.62
C GLN A 43 -13.69 -11.10 16.57
N PHE A 44 -13.31 -9.86 16.30
CA PHE A 44 -12.31 -9.12 17.10
C PHE A 44 -12.92 -8.12 18.07
N PHE A 45 -14.09 -7.56 17.75
CA PHE A 45 -14.74 -6.49 18.52
C PHE A 45 -16.16 -6.90 18.96
N ALA A 46 -16.31 -8.15 19.40
CA ALA A 46 -17.55 -8.67 19.96
C ALA A 46 -18.02 -7.77 21.11
N SER A 47 -19.03 -6.95 20.85
CA SER A 47 -19.57 -5.96 21.76
C SER A 47 -21.08 -6.08 21.81
N ASP A 48 -21.67 -5.70 22.94
CA ASP A 48 -23.13 -5.81 23.18
C ASP A 48 -23.96 -5.02 22.17
N LEU A 49 -23.33 -4.05 21.48
CA LEU A 49 -23.92 -3.26 20.41
C LEU A 49 -23.17 -3.49 19.09
N PRO A 50 -23.79 -4.18 18.10
CA PRO A 50 -23.16 -4.48 16.81
C PRO A 50 -22.64 -3.26 16.03
N GLN A 51 -23.22 -2.08 16.26
CA GLN A 51 -22.82 -0.83 15.61
C GLN A 51 -21.49 -0.30 16.14
N ALA A 52 -21.18 -0.53 17.42
CA ALA A 52 -19.93 -0.10 18.03
C ALA A 52 -18.75 -0.93 17.51
N ALA A 53 -18.95 -2.24 17.30
CA ALA A 53 -17.95 -3.14 16.70
C ALA A 53 -17.51 -2.71 15.30
N LEU A 54 -18.48 -2.33 14.46
CA LEU A 54 -18.22 -1.83 13.11
C LEU A 54 -17.44 -0.52 13.14
N LEU A 55 -17.81 0.40 14.03
CA LEU A 55 -17.12 1.68 14.19
C LEU A 55 -15.65 1.48 14.59
N GLN A 56 -15.38 0.54 15.51
CA GLN A 56 -14.01 0.19 15.91
C GLN A 56 -13.22 -0.41 14.74
N THR A 57 -13.85 -1.26 13.92
CA THR A 57 -13.21 -1.84 12.73
C THR A 57 -12.84 -0.78 11.69
N PHE A 58 -13.71 0.22 11.48
CA PHE A 58 -13.39 1.38 10.64
C PHE A 58 -12.32 2.30 11.27
N ALA A 59 -12.29 2.42 12.60
CA ALA A 59 -11.23 3.17 13.28
C ALA A 59 -9.85 2.53 13.05
N VAL A 60 -9.75 1.19 13.15
CA VAL A 60 -8.52 0.45 12.82
C VAL A 60 -8.13 0.67 11.35
N PHE A 61 -9.10 0.66 10.44
CA PHE A 61 -8.86 0.97 9.03
C PHE A 61 -8.31 2.38 8.82
N ALA A 62 -8.86 3.37 9.53
CA ALA A 62 -8.38 4.76 9.48
C ALA A 62 -6.94 4.90 9.99
N VAL A 63 -6.60 4.18 11.08
CA VAL A 63 -5.22 4.13 11.57
C VAL A 63 -4.29 3.49 10.55
N ALA A 64 -4.70 2.40 9.90
CA ALA A 64 -3.92 1.78 8.83
C ALA A 64 -3.70 2.73 7.64
N PHE A 65 -4.70 3.54 7.28
CA PHE A 65 -4.56 4.61 6.29
C PHE A 65 -3.50 5.66 6.71
N ALA A 66 -3.50 6.07 7.98
CA ALA A 66 -2.52 7.02 8.51
C ALA A 66 -1.08 6.45 8.52
N LEU A 67 -0.93 5.13 8.63
CA LEU A 67 0.37 4.45 8.57
C LEU A 67 0.94 4.31 7.15
N ARG A 68 0.14 4.51 6.08
CA ARG A 68 0.65 4.42 4.69
C ARG A 68 1.78 5.39 4.35
N PRO A 69 1.74 6.69 4.68
CA PRO A 69 2.88 7.58 4.45
C PRO A 69 4.14 7.11 5.17
N LEU A 70 4.00 6.54 6.38
CA LEU A 70 5.12 5.91 7.10
C LEU A 70 5.68 4.71 6.33
N GLY A 71 4.82 3.84 5.81
CA GLY A 71 5.23 2.74 4.94
C GLY A 71 5.99 3.23 3.70
N GLY A 72 5.47 4.25 3.00
CA GLY A 72 6.11 4.83 1.83
C GLY A 72 7.50 5.42 2.11
N VAL A 73 7.68 6.07 3.26
CA VAL A 73 9.00 6.59 3.69
C VAL A 73 9.97 5.44 3.94
N ILE A 74 9.56 4.40 4.67
CA ILE A 74 10.42 3.26 5.00
C ILE A 74 10.80 2.48 3.74
N PHE A 75 9.83 2.10 2.91
CA PHE A 75 10.09 1.35 1.68
C PHE A 75 10.83 2.20 0.63
N GLY A 76 10.63 3.52 0.61
CA GLY A 76 11.41 4.44 -0.22
C GLY A 76 12.89 4.49 0.18
N VAL A 77 13.18 4.58 1.49
CA VAL A 77 14.56 4.55 2.02
C VAL A 77 15.22 3.18 1.80
N LEU A 78 14.47 2.08 1.93
CA LEU A 78 14.97 0.74 1.62
C LEU A 78 15.24 0.58 0.11
N GLY A 79 14.37 1.09 -0.76
CA GLY A 79 14.55 1.05 -2.21
C GLY A 79 15.81 1.77 -2.67
N ILE A 80 16.12 2.94 -2.10
CA ILE A 80 17.35 3.67 -2.43
C ILE A 80 18.60 3.00 -1.85
N SER A 81 18.51 2.43 -0.64
CA SER A 81 19.63 1.71 -0.01
C SER A 81 19.96 0.41 -0.76
N LEU A 82 18.94 -0.30 -1.24
CA LEU A 82 19.11 -1.50 -2.05
C LEU A 82 19.71 -1.18 -3.44
N ALA A 83 19.24 -0.11 -4.08
CA ALA A 83 19.80 0.33 -5.35
C ALA A 83 21.28 0.72 -5.23
N ALA A 84 21.67 1.40 -4.14
CA ALA A 84 23.06 1.77 -3.88
C ALA A 84 23.96 0.54 -3.63
N SER A 85 23.46 -0.47 -2.90
CA SER A 85 24.23 -1.68 -2.59
C SER A 85 24.37 -2.65 -3.76
N VAL A 86 23.40 -2.72 -4.68
CA VAL A 86 23.48 -3.54 -5.91
C VAL A 86 24.37 -2.91 -6.96
N PHE A 87 24.48 -1.58 -7.02
CA PHE A 87 25.30 -0.88 -8.04
C PHE A 87 26.78 -0.73 -7.64
N CYS A 88 27.11 -0.84 -6.35
CA CYS A 88 28.49 -0.76 -5.84
C CYS A 88 29.21 -2.13 -5.80
N ARG A 89 28.59 -3.18 -6.33
CA ARG A 89 29.15 -4.53 -6.47
C ARG A 89 29.04 -5.00 -7.91
#